data_AF-A0A8T6EGL7-F1
#
_entry.id   AF-A0A8T6EGL7-F1
#
_cell.length_a   1.000
_cell.length_b   1.000
_cell.length_c   1.000
_cell.angle_alpha   90.00
_cell.angle_beta   90.00
_cell.angle_gamma   90.00
#
_symmetry.space_group_name_H-M   'P 1'
#
loop_
_entity.id
_entity.type
_entity.pdbx_description
1 polymer ?
#
loop_
_entity_poly.entity_id
_entity_poly.type
_entity_poly.pdbx_seq_one_letter_code
_entity_poly.pdbx_strand_id
1 'polypeptide(L)'
;MHYLSGLIGIAFVVLALFSWQTPWIGGLFLTCGVLSFLAIRPSRVRWWLYTCCIASALAAITLFARFFLQVESLSDTIDATGFDYALLTDFGAGFAMLYVVSEYSCWLKGRQDRVKLKIEFQRWRERIRLLEIPRS
;
A
#
# COMPACT_ATOMS: atom_id res chain seq x y z
N MET A 1 -13.63 -5.61 -1.55
CA MET A 1 -12.15 -5.62 -1.71
C MET A 1 -11.71 -5.51 -3.16
N HIS A 2 -12.25 -6.28 -4.11
CA HIS A 2 -11.85 -6.18 -5.53
C HIS A 2 -12.04 -4.78 -6.15
N TYR A 3 -13.15 -4.11 -5.85
CA TYR A 3 -13.42 -2.74 -6.32
C TYR A 3 -12.42 -1.72 -5.76
N LEU A 4 -11.93 -1.91 -4.53
CA LEU A 4 -10.98 -1.00 -3.87
C LEU A 4 -9.59 -1.11 -4.50
N SER A 5 -9.11 -2.33 -4.76
CA SER A 5 -7.83 -2.56 -5.45
C SER A 5 -7.84 -2.04 -6.90
N GLY A 6 -8.97 -2.15 -7.59
CA GLY A 6 -9.15 -1.55 -8.92
C GLY A 6 -9.07 -0.02 -8.87
N LEU A 7 -9.72 0.61 -7.88
CA LEU A 7 -9.73 2.06 -7.72
C LEU A 7 -8.34 2.61 -7.34
N ILE A 8 -7.62 1.91 -6.46
CA ILE A 8 -6.22 2.20 -6.13
C ILE A 8 -5.33 2.05 -7.38
N GLY A 9 -5.53 0.99 -8.17
CA GLY A 9 -4.78 0.76 -9.42
C GLY A 9 -4.98 1.88 -10.44
N ILE A 10 -6.21 2.36 -10.61
CA ILE A 10 -6.54 3.50 -11.49
C ILE A 10 -5.87 4.77 -10.96
N ALA A 11 -5.92 5.05 -9.66
CA ALA A 11 -5.27 6.22 -9.06
C ALA A 11 -3.75 6.22 -9.30
N PHE A 12 -3.10 5.05 -9.19
CA PHE A 12 -1.69 4.88 -9.52
C PHE A 12 -1.38 5.13 -11.00
N VAL A 13 -2.22 4.64 -11.92
CA VAL A 13 -2.04 4.90 -13.36
C VAL A 13 -2.19 6.39 -13.67
N VAL A 14 -3.17 7.07 -13.05
CA VAL A 14 -3.35 8.51 -13.18
C VAL A 14 -2.12 9.24 -12.65
N LEU A 15 -1.64 8.92 -11.45
CA LEU A 15 -0.41 9.50 -10.87
C LEU A 15 0.82 9.25 -11.75
N ALA A 16 0.91 8.09 -12.39
CA ALA A 16 1.99 7.78 -13.33
C ALA A 16 1.97 8.68 -14.58
N LEU A 17 0.79 9.02 -15.09
CA LEU A 17 0.63 9.91 -16.25
C LEU A 17 1.01 11.37 -15.91
N PHE A 18 0.73 11.82 -14.68
CA PHE A 18 1.05 13.19 -14.24
C PHE A 18 2.51 13.37 -13.79
N SER A 19 3.26 12.29 -13.55
CA SER A 19 4.66 12.34 -13.10
C SER A 19 5.70 12.37 -14.25
N TRP A 20 5.33 12.93 -15.40
CA TRP A 20 6.17 13.10 -16.60
C TRP A 20 7.56 13.71 -16.30
N GLN A 21 7.64 14.62 -15.33
CA GLN A 21 8.89 15.30 -14.95
C GLN A 21 9.89 14.36 -14.27
N THR A 22 9.42 13.23 -13.73
CA THR A 22 10.25 12.22 -13.04
C THR A 22 9.84 10.83 -13.51
N PRO A 23 10.29 10.40 -14.71
CA PRO A 23 9.81 9.18 -15.36
C PRO A 23 10.06 7.90 -14.56
N TRP A 24 11.09 7.87 -13.70
CA TRP A 24 11.34 6.74 -12.80
C TRP A 24 10.31 6.64 -11.66
N ILE A 25 9.79 7.77 -11.16
CA ILE A 25 8.68 7.81 -10.19
C ILE A 25 7.38 7.37 -10.88
N GLY A 26 7.14 7.85 -12.11
CA GLY A 26 6.02 7.38 -12.92
C GLY A 26 6.06 5.87 -13.17
N GLY A 27 7.25 5.32 -13.44
CA GLY A 27 7.46 3.87 -13.56
C GLY A 27 7.15 3.10 -12.27
N LEU A 28 7.47 3.65 -11.09
CA LEU A 28 7.10 3.09 -9.80
C LEU A 28 5.58 3.09 -9.60
N PHE A 29 4.89 4.16 -9.99
CA PHE A 29 3.42 4.20 -9.93
C PHE A 29 2.76 3.24 -10.91
N LEU A 30 3.26 3.14 -12.14
CA LEU A 30 2.78 2.19 -13.15
C LEU A 30 2.95 0.75 -12.69
N THR A 31 4.12 0.41 -12.14
CA THR A 31 4.33 -0.92 -11.54
C THR A 31 3.37 -1.15 -10.39
N CYS A 32 3.24 -0.24 -9.41
CA CYS A 32 2.25 -0.36 -8.33
C CYS A 32 0.80 -0.54 -8.84
N GLY A 33 0.41 0.20 -9.88
CA GLY A 33 -0.91 0.10 -10.50
C GLY A 33 -1.16 -1.28 -11.12
N VAL A 34 -0.23 -1.77 -11.94
CA VAL A 34 -0.31 -3.11 -12.56
C VAL A 34 -0.33 -4.21 -11.48
N LEU A 35 0.50 -4.08 -10.45
CA LEU A 35 0.56 -5.04 -9.34
C LEU A 35 -0.75 -5.07 -8.54
N SER A 36 -1.41 -3.93 -8.37
CA SER A 36 -2.73 -3.83 -7.74
C SER A 36 -3.81 -4.62 -8.52
N PHE A 37 -3.79 -4.56 -9.85
CA PHE A 37 -4.70 -5.35 -10.69
C PHE A 37 -4.40 -6.85 -10.63
N LEU A 38 -3.11 -7.24 -10.56
CA LEU A 38 -2.71 -8.63 -10.41
C LEU A 38 -3.08 -9.22 -9.04
N ALA A 39 -3.14 -8.39 -8.00
CA ALA A 39 -3.55 -8.78 -6.65
C ALA A 39 -5.03 -9.22 -6.55
N ILE A 40 -5.84 -8.97 -7.57
CA ILE A 40 -7.23 -9.45 -7.67
C ILE A 40 -7.29 -11.00 -7.71
N ARG A 41 -6.23 -11.69 -8.15
CA ARG A 41 -6.18 -13.16 -8.22
C ARG A 41 -5.69 -13.79 -6.90
N PRO A 42 -6.53 -14.56 -6.17
CA PRO A 42 -6.28 -15.00 -4.78
C PRO A 42 -5.11 -15.97 -4.57
N SER A 43 -4.60 -16.64 -5.61
CA SER A 43 -3.64 -17.75 -5.46
C SER A 43 -2.17 -17.35 -5.28
N ARG A 44 -1.77 -16.12 -5.63
CA ARG A 44 -0.38 -15.63 -5.50
C ARG A 44 -0.23 -14.39 -4.61
N VAL A 45 -1.30 -13.99 -3.93
CA VAL A 45 -1.48 -12.67 -3.31
C VAL A 45 -0.40 -12.26 -2.30
N ARG A 46 0.26 -13.17 -1.59
CA ARG A 46 1.18 -12.78 -0.50
C ARG A 46 2.39 -11.97 -0.97
N TRP A 47 3.17 -12.51 -1.91
CA TRP A 47 4.41 -11.85 -2.34
C TRP A 47 4.13 -10.50 -3.00
N TRP A 48 3.15 -10.46 -3.92
CA TRP A 48 2.76 -9.24 -4.62
C TRP A 48 2.28 -8.13 -3.70
N LEU A 49 1.53 -8.45 -2.64
CA LEU A 49 1.09 -7.47 -1.66
C LEU A 49 2.24 -6.85 -0.87
N TYR A 50 3.23 -7.66 -0.47
CA TYR A 50 4.44 -7.14 0.17
C TYR A 50 5.21 -6.22 -0.78
N THR A 51 5.35 -6.59 -2.06
CA THR A 51 6.03 -5.75 -3.05
C THR A 51 5.29 -4.43 -3.28
N CYS A 52 3.96 -4.47 -3.42
CA CYS A 52 3.11 -3.26 -3.50
C CYS A 52 3.26 -2.36 -2.27
N CYS A 53 3.23 -2.94 -1.06
CA CYS A 53 3.34 -2.18 0.18
C CYS A 53 4.72 -1.50 0.30
N ILE A 54 5.79 -2.22 -0.01
CA ILE A 54 7.16 -1.69 0.00
C ILE A 54 7.32 -0.60 -1.06
N ALA A 55 6.84 -0.84 -2.29
CA ALA A 55 6.91 0.14 -3.37
C ALA A 55 6.09 1.40 -3.07
N SER A 56 4.89 1.26 -2.48
CA SER A 56 4.07 2.41 -2.06
C SER A 56 4.73 3.20 -0.93
N ALA A 57 5.36 2.52 0.04
CA ALA A 57 6.12 3.17 1.12
C ALA A 57 7.35 3.92 0.58
N LEU A 58 8.12 3.31 -0.32
CA LEU A 58 9.26 3.95 -0.98
C LEU A 58 8.82 5.16 -1.81
N ALA A 59 7.71 5.06 -2.54
CA ALA A 59 7.15 6.17 -3.30
C ALA A 59 6.70 7.30 -2.36
N ALA A 60 6.03 6.99 -1.25
CA ALA A 60 5.64 7.98 -0.25
C ALA A 60 6.85 8.74 0.31
N ILE A 61 7.88 8.01 0.76
CA ILE A 61 9.12 8.60 1.29
C ILE A 61 9.77 9.50 0.26
N THR A 62 9.85 9.04 -1.00
CA THR A 62 10.45 9.79 -2.10
C THR A 62 9.70 11.08 -2.39
N LEU A 63 8.37 11.03 -2.46
CA LEU A 63 7.52 12.20 -2.69
C LEU A 63 7.63 13.21 -1.55
N PHE A 64 7.60 12.75 -0.30
CA PHE A 64 7.78 13.63 0.87
C PHE A 64 9.18 14.25 0.89
N ALA A 65 10.23 13.47 0.59
CA ALA A 65 11.59 14.00 0.52
C ALA A 65 11.71 15.08 -0.58
N ARG A 66 11.11 14.85 -1.76
CA ARG A 66 11.07 15.84 -2.84
C ARG A 66 10.29 17.10 -2.44
N PHE A 67 9.15 16.93 -1.77
CA PHE A 67 8.37 18.03 -1.21
C PHE A 67 9.20 18.86 -0.22
N PHE A 68 9.87 18.23 0.76
CA PHE A 68 10.67 18.96 1.75
C PHE A 68 11.87 19.69 1.14
N LEU A 69 12.50 19.14 0.10
CA LEU A 69 13.57 19.82 -0.64
C LEU A 69 13.06 21.03 -1.43
N GLN A 70 11.82 20.98 -1.92
CA GLN A 70 11.21 22.07 -2.69
C GLN A 70 10.45 23.06 -1.80
N VAL A 71 10.20 22.72 -0.53
CA VAL A 71 9.46 23.56 0.42
C VAL A 71 10.23 24.84 0.76
N GLU A 72 11.57 24.78 0.80
CA GLU A 72 12.41 25.96 1.03
C GLU A 72 12.32 26.95 -0.13
N SER A 73 12.24 26.47 -1.38
CA SER A 73 12.01 27.32 -2.55
C SER A 73 10.55 27.73 -2.75
N LEU A 74 9.63 27.22 -1.92
CA LEU A 74 8.19 27.41 -2.10
C LEU A 74 7.78 28.86 -1.83
N SER A 75 8.38 29.54 -0.85
CA SER A 75 8.07 30.96 -0.59
C SER A 75 8.41 31.81 -1.80
N ASP A 76 9.59 31.59 -2.38
CA ASP A 76 10.09 32.37 -3.51
C ASP A 76 9.28 32.11 -4.79
N THR A 77 8.75 30.89 -4.94
CA THR A 77 7.98 30.48 -6.12
C THR A 77 6.51 30.91 -6.04
N ILE A 78 5.92 30.89 -4.83
CA ILE A 78 4.56 31.38 -4.56
C ILE A 78 4.47 32.87 -4.88
N ASP A 79 5.49 33.65 -4.52
CA ASP A 79 5.54 35.09 -4.76
C ASP A 79 5.75 35.44 -6.25
N ALA A 80 6.43 34.58 -7.02
CA ALA A 80 6.80 34.88 -8.41
C ALA A 80 5.82 34.34 -9.48
N THR A 81 5.22 33.17 -9.25
CA THR A 81 4.43 32.46 -10.28
C THR A 81 3.04 32.01 -9.82
N GLY A 82 2.70 32.22 -8.55
CA GLY A 82 1.50 31.68 -7.93
C GLY A 82 1.70 30.27 -7.38
N PHE A 83 0.59 29.54 -7.15
CA PHE A 83 0.61 28.23 -6.48
C PHE A 83 1.21 27.13 -7.38
N ASP A 84 2.22 26.40 -6.89
CA ASP A 84 2.80 25.28 -7.62
C ASP A 84 1.94 24.01 -7.44
N TYR A 85 1.11 23.73 -8.45
CA TYR A 85 0.23 22.56 -8.49
C TYR A 85 0.99 21.24 -8.54
N ALA A 86 2.24 21.20 -9.01
CA ALA A 86 3.04 19.97 -9.03
C ALA A 86 3.42 19.55 -7.61
N LEU A 87 3.83 20.52 -6.78
CA LEU A 87 4.14 20.33 -5.37
C LEU A 87 2.93 19.88 -4.54
N LEU A 88 1.77 20.50 -4.79
CA LEU A 88 0.51 20.09 -4.15
C LEU A 88 0.12 18.66 -4.54
N THR A 89 0.35 18.30 -5.80
CA THR A 89 0.09 16.95 -6.33
C THR A 89 1.04 15.92 -5.72
N ASP A 90 2.33 16.23 -5.61
CA ASP A 90 3.33 15.36 -4.97
C ASP A 90 3.00 15.13 -3.48
N PHE A 91 2.60 16.20 -2.77
CA PHE A 91 2.17 16.12 -1.38
C PHE A 91 0.90 15.27 -1.21
N GLY A 92 -0.13 15.52 -2.03
CA GLY A 92 -1.38 14.76 -2.03
C GLY A 92 -1.17 13.28 -2.39
N ALA A 93 -0.29 13.01 -3.37
CA ALA A 93 0.10 11.67 -3.75
C ALA A 93 0.83 10.95 -2.60
N GLY A 94 1.70 11.63 -1.87
CA GLY A 94 2.39 11.09 -0.70
C GLY A 94 1.42 10.62 0.39
N PHE A 95 0.38 11.41 0.67
CA PHE A 95 -0.69 11.03 1.60
C PHE A 95 -1.55 9.86 1.08
N ALA A 96 -1.86 9.84 -0.21
CA ALA A 96 -2.59 8.73 -0.81
C ALA A 96 -1.81 7.41 -0.67
N MET A 97 -0.48 7.44 -0.83
CA MET A 97 0.38 6.28 -0.60
C MET A 97 0.34 5.78 0.85
N LEU A 98 0.29 6.69 1.83
CA LEU A 98 0.16 6.31 3.25
C LEU A 98 -1.15 5.57 3.54
N TYR A 99 -2.26 6.01 2.93
CA TYR A 99 -3.56 5.32 3.07
C TYR A 99 -3.49 3.89 2.53
N VAL A 100 -2.87 3.71 1.35
CA VAL A 100 -2.66 2.39 0.75
C VAL A 100 -1.82 1.48 1.66
N VAL A 101 -0.74 1.99 2.26
CA VAL A 101 0.10 1.23 3.22
C VAL A 101 -0.69 0.85 4.49
N SER A 102 -1.54 1.75 4.99
CA SER A 102 -2.37 1.51 6.18
C SER A 102 -3.41 0.42 5.95
N GLU A 103 -4.14 0.49 4.83
CA GLU A 103 -5.07 -0.56 4.37
C GLU A 103 -4.39 -1.94 4.31
N TYR A 104 -3.19 -2.00 3.70
CA TYR A 104 -2.43 -3.24 3.62
C TYR A 104 -1.99 -3.76 4.99
N SER A 105 -1.58 -2.87 5.89
CA SER A 105 -1.20 -3.22 7.26
C SER A 105 -2.38 -3.81 8.05
N CYS A 106 -3.56 -3.21 7.93
CA CYS A 106 -4.80 -3.72 8.52
C CYS A 106 -5.16 -5.11 7.98
N TRP A 107 -5.02 -5.32 6.68
CA TRP A 107 -5.31 -6.62 6.05
C TRP A 107 -4.34 -7.72 6.50
N LEU A 108 -3.04 -7.39 6.61
CA LEU A 108 -2.00 -8.30 7.11
C LEU A 108 -2.31 -8.73 8.54
N LYS A 109 -2.63 -7.78 9.41
CA LYS A 109 -3.02 -8.03 10.81
C LYS A 109 -4.25 -8.94 10.89
N GLY A 110 -5.32 -8.62 10.14
CA GLY A 110 -6.54 -9.43 10.11
C GLY A 110 -6.38 -10.85 9.55
N ARG A 111 -5.31 -11.14 8.80
CA ARG A 111 -4.94 -12.52 8.43
C ARG A 111 -4.16 -13.21 9.53
N GLN A 112 -3.24 -12.51 10.18
CA GLN A 112 -2.43 -13.06 11.27
C GLN A 112 -3.32 -13.51 12.44
N ASP A 113 -4.33 -12.72 12.77
CA ASP A 113 -5.33 -13.05 13.79
C ASP A 113 -6.14 -14.30 13.43
N ARG A 114 -6.55 -14.46 12.16
CA ARG A 114 -7.25 -15.66 11.68
C ARG A 114 -6.38 -16.92 11.74
N VAL A 115 -5.09 -16.81 11.43
CA VAL A 115 -4.16 -17.94 11.55
C VAL A 115 -3.97 -18.32 13.01
N LYS A 116 -3.81 -17.33 13.90
CA LYS A 116 -3.68 -17.57 15.34
C LYS A 116 -4.92 -18.26 15.92
N LEU A 117 -6.12 -17.78 15.59
CA LEU A 117 -7.40 -18.40 15.95
C LEU A 117 -7.50 -19.85 15.44
N LYS A 118 -7.09 -20.11 14.19
CA LYS A 118 -7.11 -21.48 13.63
C LYS A 118 -6.17 -22.42 14.39
N ILE A 119 -4.98 -21.94 14.76
CA ILE A 119 -4.00 -22.70 15.55
C ILE A 119 -4.54 -22.97 16.95
N GLU A 120 -5.10 -21.96 17.62
CA GLU A 120 -5.69 -22.10 18.95
C GLU A 120 -6.87 -23.07 18.95
N PHE A 121 -7.74 -22.98 17.94
CA PHE A 121 -8.86 -23.91 17.77
C PHE A 121 -8.38 -25.35 17.52
N GLN A 122 -7.32 -25.54 16.73
CA GLN A 122 -6.71 -26.87 16.55
C GLN A 122 -6.16 -27.43 17.88
N ARG A 123 -5.41 -26.63 18.65
CA ARG A 123 -4.91 -27.05 19.98
C ARG A 123 -6.03 -27.37 20.96
N TRP A 124 -7.13 -26.61 20.92
CA TRP A 124 -8.30 -26.88 21.76
C TRP A 124 -8.97 -28.20 21.37
N ARG A 125 -9.18 -28.43 20.06
CA ARG A 125 -9.76 -29.68 19.54
C ARG A 125 -8.89 -30.90 19.89
N GLU A 126 -7.57 -30.76 19.83
CA GLU A 126 -6.63 -31.82 20.16
C GLU A 126 -6.66 -32.16 21.67
N ARG A 127 -6.82 -31.14 22.54
CA ARG A 127 -7.04 -31.36 23.97
C ARG A 127 -8.33 -32.13 24.28
N ILE A 128 -9.43 -31.84 23.60
CA ILE A 128 -10.68 -32.58 23.78
C ILE A 128 -10.52 -34.04 23.36
N ARG A 129 -9.90 -34.29 22.20
CA ARG A 129 -9.66 -35.65 21.71
C ARG A 129 -8.87 -36.50 22.70
N LEU A 130 -7.89 -35.92 23.40
CA LEU A 130 -7.10 -36.63 24.42
C LEU A 130 -7.88 -36.97 25.69
N LEU A 131 -8.95 -36.22 26.00
CA LEU A 131 -9.83 -36.47 27.15
C LEU A 131 -10.90 -37.53 26.87
N GLU A 132 -11.24 -37.76 25.59
CA GLU A 132 -12.21 -38.77 25.16
C GLU A 132 -11.64 -40.19 25.07
N ILE A 133 -10.33 -40.39 25.31
CA ILE A 133 -9.71 -41.73 25.31
C ILE A 133 -10.19 -42.48 26.56
N PRO A 134 -10.98 -43.56 26.42
CA PRO A 134 -11.46 -44.31 27.57
C PRO A 134 -10.25 -44.93 28.29
N ARG A 135 -10.15 -44.66 29.60
CA ARG A 135 -9.19 -45.33 30.48
C ARG A 135 -9.69 -46.76 30.69
N SER A 136 -9.25 -47.68 29.83
CA SER A 136 -9.35 -49.13 30.05
C SER A 136 -8.36 -49.58 31.11
#